data_AF-A0A535GCI8-F1
#
_entry.id   AF-A0A535GCI8-F1
#
_cell.length_a   1.000
_cell.length_b   1.000
_cell.length_c   1.000
_cell.angle_alpha   90.00
_cell.angle_beta   90.00
_cell.angle_gamma   90.00
#
_symmetry.space_group_name_H-M   'P 1'
#
loop_
_entity.id
_entity.type
_entity.pdbx_description
1 polymer ?
#
loop_
_entity_poly.entity_id
_entity_poly.type
_entity_poly.pdbx_seq_one_letter_code
_entity_poly.pdbx_strand_id
1 'polypeptide(L)'
;MAQQPAQRLVDPEVADYRAQVARYPRLSNEEERRLLATRGQDRDAANRTLIEHNLYLVLEAAEARKRRGVPFGDLFQEGTVGLISAVEHYKPAEGDFHASLVRVIGATMDDVVAQTDEAQRNDEAFVIACRLLESAQRLLSGRLGRPATPAELAKLLQWEEARVNVVLEMLREARVVHDQELVDYLLELDGVDDIDEIPGIEA
;
A
#
# COMPACT_ATOMS: atom_id res chain seq x y z
N MET A 1 23.02 38.10 -2.36
CA MET A 1 21.68 37.68 -1.88
C MET A 1 21.81 36.24 -1.41
N ALA A 2 21.86 36.03 -0.10
CA ALA A 2 21.97 34.70 0.48
C ALA A 2 20.64 33.96 0.24
N GLN A 3 20.70 32.83 -0.45
CA GLN A 3 19.56 31.91 -0.56
C GLN A 3 19.26 31.38 0.85
N GLN A 4 18.10 31.73 1.38
CA GLN A 4 17.57 31.08 2.57
C GLN A 4 17.37 29.59 2.23
N PRO A 5 17.85 28.66 3.05
CA PRO A 5 17.52 27.25 2.86
C PRO A 5 16.01 27.11 3.00
N ALA A 6 15.37 26.56 1.98
CA ALA A 6 13.95 26.21 2.01
C ALA A 6 13.69 25.46 3.31
N GLN A 7 12.94 26.07 4.23
CA GLN A 7 12.44 25.39 5.41
C GLN A 7 11.72 24.14 4.91
N ARG A 8 12.30 22.96 5.17
CA ARG A 8 11.58 21.69 5.03
C ARG A 8 10.35 21.86 5.90
N LEU A 9 9.19 22.07 5.29
CA LEU A 9 7.90 21.99 5.96
C LEU A 9 7.91 20.64 6.68
N VAL A 10 8.04 20.68 8.01
CA VAL A 10 8.03 19.48 8.82
C VAL A 10 6.65 18.91 8.64
N ASP A 11 6.58 17.71 8.08
CA ASP A 11 5.30 17.05 7.89
C ASP A 11 4.67 16.82 9.27
N PRO A 12 3.45 17.34 9.52
CA PRO A 12 2.83 17.28 10.84
C PRO A 12 2.67 15.83 11.34
N GLU A 13 2.41 14.88 10.44
CA GLU A 13 2.32 13.46 10.79
C GLU A 13 3.66 12.96 11.33
N VAL A 14 4.76 13.25 10.63
CA VAL A 14 6.11 12.84 11.05
C VAL A 14 6.55 13.57 12.32
N ALA A 15 6.11 14.80 12.52
CA ALA A 15 6.40 15.59 13.73
C ALA A 15 5.85 14.90 14.99
N ASP A 16 4.63 14.37 14.92
CA ASP A 16 3.99 13.67 16.03
C ASP A 16 4.76 12.39 16.40
N TYR A 17 5.14 11.58 15.41
CA TYR A 17 5.96 10.39 15.64
C TYR A 17 7.33 10.75 16.21
N ARG A 18 7.98 11.81 15.71
CA ARG A 18 9.24 12.29 16.26
C ARG A 18 9.11 12.70 17.72
N ALA A 19 8.03 13.41 18.08
CA ALA A 19 7.76 13.82 19.44
C ALA A 19 7.48 12.62 20.37
N GLN A 20 6.83 11.57 19.87
CA GLN A 20 6.62 10.33 20.61
C GLN A 20 7.93 9.58 20.84
N VAL A 21 8.73 9.37 19.79
CA VAL A 21 10.02 8.66 19.88
C VAL A 21 11.01 9.41 20.77
N ALA A 22 10.99 10.75 20.77
CA ALA A 22 11.85 11.57 21.61
C ALA A 22 11.60 11.41 23.12
N ARG A 23 10.49 10.77 23.54
CA ARG A 23 10.20 10.49 24.95
C ARG A 23 11.07 9.38 25.53
N TYR A 24 11.65 8.53 24.67
CA TYR A 24 12.45 7.41 25.12
C TYR A 24 13.92 7.83 25.31
N PRO A 25 14.53 7.47 26.45
CA PRO A 25 15.90 7.88 26.76
C PRO A 25 16.92 7.23 25.82
N ARG A 26 18.02 7.95 25.57
CA ARG A 26 19.17 7.38 24.87
C ARG A 26 19.99 6.52 25.85
N LEU A 27 20.20 5.26 25.52
CA LEU A 27 21.10 4.37 26.22
C LEU A 27 22.56 4.68 25.87
N SER A 28 23.43 4.53 26.84
CA SER A 28 24.87 4.45 26.63
C SER A 28 25.27 3.07 26.10
N ASN A 29 26.43 3.00 25.45
CA ASN A 29 27.00 1.73 24.98
C ASN A 29 27.22 0.70 26.11
N GLU A 30 27.39 1.15 27.34
CA GLU A 30 27.53 0.24 28.50
C GLU A 30 26.16 -0.34 28.92
N GLU A 31 25.14 0.50 29.00
CA GLU A 31 23.78 0.08 29.33
C GLU A 31 23.22 -0.88 28.28
N GLU A 32 23.42 -0.59 26.99
CA GLU A 32 23.01 -1.49 25.92
C GLU A 32 23.67 -2.87 26.06
N ARG A 33 25.00 -2.90 26.28
CA ARG A 33 25.72 -4.17 26.48
C ARG A 33 25.20 -4.94 27.68
N ARG A 34 24.85 -4.24 28.78
CA ARG A 34 24.24 -4.86 29.96
C ARG A 34 22.88 -5.48 29.62
N LEU A 35 22.01 -4.75 28.93
CA LEU A 35 20.68 -5.22 28.53
C LEU A 35 20.76 -6.41 27.55
N LEU A 36 21.69 -6.37 26.59
CA LEU A 36 21.96 -7.47 25.68
C LEU A 36 22.53 -8.71 26.36
N ALA A 37 23.15 -8.56 27.54
CA ALA A 37 23.65 -9.66 28.36
C ALA A 37 22.59 -10.24 29.31
N THR A 38 21.46 -9.55 29.53
CA THR A 38 20.37 -10.00 30.41
C THR A 38 19.75 -11.32 29.93
N ARG A 39 19.51 -12.26 30.84
CA ARG A 39 18.91 -13.58 30.57
C ARG A 39 17.87 -13.90 31.65
N GLY A 40 17.07 -14.94 31.40
CA GLY A 40 16.06 -15.40 32.36
C GLY A 40 14.86 -14.44 32.45
N GLN A 41 14.30 -14.29 33.64
CA GLN A 41 13.03 -13.58 33.87
C GLN A 41 13.08 -12.09 33.52
N ASP A 42 14.27 -11.48 33.54
CA ASP A 42 14.45 -10.06 33.21
C ASP A 42 14.63 -9.79 31.70
N ARG A 43 14.65 -10.84 30.86
CA ARG A 43 14.90 -10.71 29.42
C ARG A 43 13.83 -9.86 28.72
N ASP A 44 12.56 -10.05 29.06
CA ASP A 44 11.45 -9.33 28.43
C ASP A 44 11.49 -7.83 28.77
N ALA A 45 11.82 -7.50 30.02
CA ALA A 45 12.01 -6.12 30.44
C ALA A 45 13.22 -5.48 29.72
N ALA A 46 14.32 -6.21 29.59
CA ALA A 46 15.49 -5.73 28.85
C ALA A 46 15.20 -5.51 27.35
N ASN A 47 14.45 -6.44 26.72
CA ASN A 47 14.01 -6.29 25.34
C ASN A 47 13.15 -5.05 25.15
N ARG A 48 12.20 -4.81 26.06
CA ARG A 48 11.36 -3.61 26.01
C ARG A 48 12.19 -2.34 26.01
N THR A 49 13.15 -2.21 26.92
CA THR A 49 14.05 -1.05 26.98
C THR A 49 14.88 -0.91 25.70
N LEU A 50 15.40 -2.02 25.15
CA LEU A 50 16.13 -2.01 23.88
C LEU A 50 15.24 -1.57 22.71
N ILE A 51 13.99 -2.04 22.64
CA ILE A 51 13.02 -1.65 21.61
C ILE A 51 12.72 -0.16 21.73
N GLU A 52 12.30 0.31 22.91
CA GLU A 52 11.96 1.72 23.18
C GLU A 52 13.11 2.67 22.81
N HIS A 53 14.34 2.30 23.19
CA HIS A 53 15.54 3.07 22.86
C HIS A 53 15.78 3.18 21.34
N ASN A 54 15.51 2.10 20.60
CA ASN A 54 15.85 1.98 19.18
C ASN A 54 14.72 2.39 18.21
N LEU A 55 13.58 2.88 18.72
CA LEU A 55 12.47 3.36 17.87
C LEU A 55 12.86 4.48 16.89
N TYR A 56 13.94 5.21 17.16
CA TYR A 56 14.45 6.22 16.22
C TYR A 56 14.94 5.61 14.90
N LEU A 57 15.43 4.36 14.90
CA LEU A 57 15.84 3.67 13.67
C LEU A 57 14.63 3.38 12.79
N VAL A 58 13.50 3.04 13.40
CA VAL A 58 12.22 2.86 12.70
C VAL A 58 11.76 4.18 12.09
N LEU A 59 11.84 5.28 12.84
CA LEU A 59 11.50 6.61 12.35
C LEU A 59 12.37 7.00 11.14
N GLU A 60 13.69 6.83 11.24
CA GLU A 60 14.63 7.13 10.14
C GLU A 60 14.36 6.26 8.90
N ALA A 61 14.11 4.97 9.10
CA ALA A 61 13.80 4.04 8.01
C ALA A 61 12.46 4.32 7.34
N ALA A 62 11.44 4.71 8.11
CA ALA A 62 10.12 5.11 7.60
C ALA A 62 10.20 6.42 6.80
N GLU A 63 10.94 7.42 7.30
CA GLU A 63 11.15 8.69 6.59
C GLU A 63 11.84 8.47 5.24
N ALA A 64 12.82 7.55 5.16
CA ALA A 64 13.52 7.22 3.93
C ALA A 64 12.63 6.53 2.87
N ARG A 65 11.53 5.89 3.29
CA ARG A 65 10.59 5.17 2.43
C ARG A 65 9.29 5.94 2.16
N LYS A 66 9.22 7.18 2.61
CA LYS A 66 8.05 8.02 2.37
C LYS A 66 7.76 8.18 0.88
N ARG A 67 6.47 8.34 0.55
CA ARG A 67 5.95 8.58 -0.81
C ARG A 67 5.98 7.37 -1.74
N ARG A 68 6.01 6.14 -1.20
CA ARG A 68 5.92 4.90 -1.97
C ARG A 68 4.56 4.21 -1.85
N GLY A 69 3.49 5.00 -1.89
CA GLY A 69 2.12 4.48 -1.80
C GLY A 69 1.68 3.98 -0.42
N VAL A 70 2.61 3.61 0.47
CA VAL A 70 2.30 3.16 1.84
C VAL A 70 2.14 4.36 2.79
N PRO A 71 1.06 4.40 3.60
CA PRO A 71 0.90 5.38 4.68
C PRO A 71 2.07 5.35 5.67
N PHE A 72 2.44 6.51 6.21
CA PHE A 72 3.59 6.61 7.10
C PHE A 72 3.38 5.81 8.40
N GLY A 73 2.17 5.84 8.95
CA GLY A 73 1.81 5.04 10.13
C GLY A 73 2.01 3.54 9.89
N ASP A 74 1.66 3.04 8.72
CA ASP A 74 1.81 1.61 8.38
C ASP A 74 3.29 1.23 8.25
N LEU A 75 4.09 2.06 7.57
CA LEU A 75 5.55 1.88 7.53
C LEU A 75 6.13 1.85 8.95
N PHE A 76 5.74 2.79 9.80
CA PHE A 76 6.23 2.87 11.18
C PHE A 76 5.84 1.62 11.99
N GLN A 77 4.61 1.14 11.86
CA GLN A 77 4.17 -0.09 12.52
C GLN A 77 4.95 -1.31 12.05
N GLU A 78 5.13 -1.47 10.74
CA GLU A 78 5.85 -2.61 10.15
C GLU A 78 7.34 -2.62 10.49
N GLY A 79 7.98 -1.45 10.54
CA GLY A 79 9.33 -1.36 11.07
C GLY A 79 9.41 -1.59 12.57
N THR A 80 8.37 -1.25 13.34
CA THR A 80 8.30 -1.56 14.78
C THR A 80 8.22 -3.08 14.99
N VAL A 81 7.42 -3.79 14.20
CA VAL A 81 7.38 -5.26 14.20
C VAL A 81 8.75 -5.85 13.83
N GLY A 82 9.40 -5.30 12.80
CA GLY A 82 10.77 -5.67 12.43
C GLY A 82 11.78 -5.44 13.55
N LEU A 83 11.71 -4.32 14.25
CA LEU A 83 12.55 -3.99 15.39
C LEU A 83 12.35 -4.97 16.55
N ILE A 84 11.09 -5.25 16.93
CA ILE A 84 10.76 -6.22 17.99
C ILE A 84 11.38 -7.58 17.65
N SER A 85 11.13 -8.08 16.44
CA SER A 85 11.65 -9.36 15.97
C SER A 85 13.19 -9.39 15.99
N ALA A 86 13.83 -8.30 15.56
CA ALA A 86 15.29 -8.18 15.56
C ALA A 86 15.88 -8.20 16.97
N VAL A 87 15.25 -7.54 17.94
CA VAL A 87 15.71 -7.51 19.35
C VAL A 87 15.51 -8.87 20.03
N GLU A 88 14.37 -9.52 19.78
CA GLU A 88 14.05 -10.83 20.36
C GLU A 88 15.02 -11.92 19.90
N HIS A 89 15.34 -11.93 18.61
CA HIS A 89 16.12 -12.99 17.96
C HIS A 89 17.61 -12.66 17.76
N TYR A 90 18.07 -11.50 18.22
CA TYR A 90 19.47 -11.09 18.05
C TYR A 90 20.44 -12.08 18.68
N LYS A 91 21.46 -12.48 17.90
CA LYS A 91 22.57 -13.30 18.37
C LYS A 91 23.89 -12.52 18.20
N PRO A 92 24.68 -12.33 19.27
CA PRO A 92 25.98 -11.64 19.19
C PRO A 92 26.98 -12.27 18.22
N ALA A 93 26.82 -13.56 17.89
CA ALA A 93 27.68 -14.25 16.93
C ALA A 93 27.38 -13.90 15.47
N GLU A 94 26.21 -13.31 15.17
CA GLU A 94 25.76 -13.02 13.80
C GLU A 94 26.16 -11.62 13.31
N GLY A 95 26.70 -10.77 14.20
CA GLY A 95 27.23 -9.46 13.83
C GLY A 95 26.94 -8.38 14.87
N ASP A 96 27.12 -7.13 14.46
CA ASP A 96 26.80 -5.95 15.26
C ASP A 96 25.28 -5.80 15.48
N PHE A 97 24.89 -5.39 16.68
CA PHE A 97 23.49 -5.27 17.08
C PHE A 97 22.74 -4.25 16.23
N HIS A 98 23.28 -3.03 16.10
CA HIS A 98 22.63 -1.95 15.36
C HIS A 98 22.53 -2.30 13.87
N ALA A 99 23.58 -2.90 13.31
CA ALA A 99 23.55 -3.38 11.92
C ALA A 99 22.43 -4.42 11.70
N SER A 100 22.21 -5.31 12.66
CA SER A 100 21.11 -6.28 12.60
C SER A 100 19.74 -5.59 12.63
N LEU A 101 19.55 -4.61 13.53
CA LEU A 101 18.29 -3.85 13.61
C LEU A 101 17.98 -3.15 12.29
N VAL A 102 18.94 -2.37 11.76
CA VAL A 102 18.76 -1.61 10.51
C VAL A 102 18.39 -2.55 9.35
N ARG A 103 19.05 -3.72 9.25
CA ARG A 103 18.77 -4.69 8.20
C ARG A 103 17.35 -5.25 8.30
N VAL A 104 16.91 -5.67 9.48
CA VAL A 104 15.60 -6.30 9.66
C VAL A 104 14.48 -5.27 9.51
N ILE A 105 14.60 -4.08 10.13
CA ILE A 105 13.64 -2.97 9.98
C ILE A 105 13.49 -2.58 8.51
N GLY A 106 14.62 -2.45 7.80
CA GLY A 106 14.61 -2.10 6.39
C GLY A 106 13.89 -3.17 5.55
N ALA A 107 14.22 -4.45 5.77
CA ALA A 107 13.62 -5.55 5.04
C ALA A 107 12.10 -5.63 5.23
N THR A 108 11.60 -5.52 6.47
CA THR A 108 10.13 -5.61 6.70
C THR A 108 9.37 -4.47 6.02
N MET A 109 9.90 -3.25 6.07
CA MET A 109 9.30 -2.12 5.36
C MET A 109 9.41 -2.25 3.83
N ASP A 110 10.54 -2.74 3.31
CA ASP A 110 10.74 -2.94 1.87
C ASP A 110 9.77 -3.99 1.32
N ASP A 111 9.48 -5.05 2.09
CA ASP A 111 8.51 -6.07 1.72
C ASP A 111 7.09 -5.48 1.59
N VAL A 112 6.68 -4.64 2.54
CA VAL A 112 5.35 -3.99 2.54
C VAL A 112 5.21 -3.01 1.37
N VAL A 113 6.26 -2.24 1.11
CA VAL A 113 6.34 -1.36 -0.08
C VAL A 113 6.21 -2.18 -1.36
N ALA A 114 6.95 -3.29 -1.48
CA ALA A 114 6.91 -4.13 -2.67
C ALA A 114 5.51 -4.74 -2.90
N GLN A 115 4.85 -5.21 -1.84
CA GLN A 115 3.48 -5.73 -1.90
C GLN A 115 2.48 -4.66 -2.34
N THR A 116 2.62 -3.44 -1.81
CA THR A 116 1.76 -2.30 -2.20
C THR A 116 1.97 -1.91 -3.66
N ASP A 117 3.24 -1.84 -4.11
CA ASP A 117 3.58 -1.56 -5.50
C ASP A 117 3.08 -2.66 -6.45
N GLU A 118 3.07 -3.93 -6.02
CA GLU A 118 2.52 -5.03 -6.80
C GLU A 118 0.99 -4.97 -6.88
N ALA A 119 0.30 -4.70 -5.77
CA ALA A 119 -1.15 -4.52 -5.75
C ALA A 119 -1.58 -3.39 -6.70
N GLN A 120 -0.93 -2.23 -6.63
CA GLN A 120 -1.21 -1.11 -7.52
C GLN A 120 -1.01 -1.47 -9.00
N ARG A 121 0.07 -2.17 -9.33
CA ARG A 121 0.32 -2.64 -10.71
C ARG A 121 -0.74 -3.62 -11.18
N ASN A 122 -1.20 -4.51 -10.31
CA ASN A 122 -2.26 -5.46 -10.64
C ASN A 122 -3.59 -4.74 -10.87
N ASP A 123 -3.92 -3.74 -10.06
CA ASP A 123 -5.11 -2.90 -10.24
C ASP A 123 -5.07 -2.13 -11.56
N GLU A 124 -3.93 -1.50 -11.88
CA GLU A 124 -3.73 -0.80 -13.16
C GLU A 124 -3.87 -1.76 -14.36
N ALA A 125 -3.25 -2.94 -14.28
CA ALA A 125 -3.35 -3.97 -15.31
C ALA A 125 -4.78 -4.46 -15.49
N PHE A 126 -5.53 -4.60 -14.39
CA PHE A 126 -6.94 -4.96 -14.41
C PHE A 126 -7.79 -3.88 -15.08
N VAL A 127 -7.61 -2.61 -14.74
CA VAL A 127 -8.32 -1.48 -15.38
C VAL A 127 -8.06 -1.45 -16.90
N ILE A 128 -6.81 -1.66 -17.32
CA ILE A 128 -6.47 -1.75 -18.74
C ILE A 128 -7.18 -2.94 -19.39
N ALA A 129 -7.17 -4.11 -18.74
CA ALA A 129 -7.83 -5.29 -19.26
C ALA A 129 -9.34 -5.09 -19.44
N CYS A 130 -10.01 -4.45 -18.47
CA CYS A 130 -11.43 -4.11 -18.53
C CYS A 130 -11.74 -3.21 -19.73
N ARG A 131 -10.96 -2.13 -19.92
CA ARG A 131 -11.15 -1.20 -21.05
C ARG A 131 -11.00 -1.91 -22.41
N LEU A 132 -10.00 -2.78 -22.54
CA LEU A 132 -9.79 -3.57 -23.75
C LEU A 132 -10.96 -4.52 -24.01
N LEU A 133 -11.44 -5.19 -22.96
CA LEU A 133 -12.55 -6.13 -23.04
C LEU A 133 -13.87 -5.45 -23.40
N GLU A 134 -14.21 -4.33 -22.77
CA GLU A 134 -15.41 -3.54 -23.10
C GLU A 134 -15.35 -3.00 -24.54
N SER A 135 -14.17 -2.60 -25.01
CA SER A 135 -13.99 -2.14 -26.39
C SER A 135 -14.19 -3.29 -27.38
N ALA A 136 -13.63 -4.47 -27.09
CA ALA A 136 -13.82 -5.68 -27.89
C ALA A 136 -15.30 -6.13 -27.90
N GLN A 137 -15.97 -6.09 -26.76
CA GLN A 137 -17.39 -6.40 -26.64
C GLN A 137 -18.25 -5.48 -27.49
N ARG A 138 -18.04 -4.15 -27.42
CA ARG A 138 -18.78 -3.19 -28.24
C ARG A 138 -18.57 -3.42 -29.73
N LEU A 139 -17.32 -3.65 -30.15
CA LEU A 139 -16.98 -3.90 -31.55
C LEU A 139 -17.62 -5.18 -32.09
N LEU A 140 -17.51 -6.30 -31.37
CA LEU A 140 -18.08 -7.57 -31.80
C LEU A 140 -19.60 -7.57 -31.72
N SER A 141 -20.19 -6.99 -30.68
CA SER A 141 -21.64 -6.94 -30.54
C SER A 141 -22.29 -6.08 -31.63
N GLY A 142 -21.65 -4.96 -32.00
CA GLY A 142 -22.09 -4.15 -33.14
C GLY A 142 -22.02 -4.89 -34.48
N ARG A 143 -21.04 -5.78 -34.66
CA ARG A 143 -20.87 -6.57 -35.90
C ARG A 143 -21.76 -7.81 -35.96
N LEU A 144 -22.03 -8.44 -34.82
CA LEU A 144 -22.77 -9.71 -34.71
C LEU A 144 -24.27 -9.50 -34.43
N GLY A 145 -24.68 -8.31 -33.98
CA GLY A 145 -26.06 -8.04 -33.56
C GLY A 145 -26.48 -8.79 -32.28
N ARG A 146 -25.53 -9.37 -31.55
CA ARG A 146 -25.72 -10.11 -30.29
C ARG A 146 -24.50 -9.91 -29.40
N PRO A 147 -24.59 -10.14 -28.07
CA PRO A 147 -23.40 -10.12 -27.21
C PRO A 147 -22.33 -11.11 -27.70
N ALA A 148 -21.08 -10.66 -27.61
CA ALA A 148 -19.90 -11.47 -27.95
C ALA A 148 -19.66 -12.55 -26.88
N THR A 149 -19.32 -13.76 -27.32
CA THR A 149 -18.95 -14.86 -26.41
C THR A 149 -17.52 -14.70 -25.90
N PRO A 150 -17.16 -15.29 -24.74
CA PRO A 150 -15.78 -15.26 -24.23
C PRO A 150 -14.74 -15.78 -25.23
N ALA A 151 -15.05 -16.84 -25.96
CA ALA A 151 -14.17 -17.38 -27.01
C ALA A 151 -13.95 -16.39 -28.18
N GLU A 152 -14.98 -15.64 -28.58
CA GLU A 152 -14.88 -14.62 -29.63
C GLU A 152 -14.04 -13.41 -29.16
N LEU A 153 -14.21 -13.00 -27.90
CA LEU A 153 -13.42 -11.95 -27.26
C LEU A 153 -11.95 -12.37 -27.12
N ALA A 154 -11.70 -13.59 -26.67
CA ALA A 154 -10.37 -14.16 -26.54
C ALA A 154 -9.62 -14.16 -27.88
N LYS A 155 -10.31 -14.58 -28.95
CA LYS A 155 -9.74 -14.58 -30.31
C LYS A 155 -9.41 -13.16 -30.81
N LEU A 156 -10.27 -12.17 -30.53
CA LEU A 156 -10.04 -10.79 -30.94
C LEU A 156 -8.91 -10.12 -30.15
N LEU A 157 -8.86 -10.35 -28.84
CA LEU A 157 -7.85 -9.79 -27.93
C LEU A 157 -6.52 -10.55 -27.94
N GLN A 158 -6.47 -11.71 -28.61
CA GLN A 158 -5.35 -12.65 -28.59
C GLN A 158 -4.99 -13.09 -27.16
N TRP A 159 -6.02 -13.31 -26.33
CA TRP A 159 -5.88 -13.80 -24.97
C TRP A 159 -6.31 -15.26 -24.89
N GLU A 160 -5.87 -15.95 -23.84
CA GLU A 160 -6.49 -17.22 -23.47
C GLU A 160 -7.92 -16.98 -22.99
N GLU A 161 -8.83 -17.88 -23.33
CA GLU A 161 -10.23 -17.80 -22.89
C GLU A 161 -10.35 -17.79 -21.37
N ALA A 162 -9.47 -18.52 -20.67
CA ALA A 162 -9.39 -18.50 -19.21
C ALA A 162 -9.14 -17.08 -18.66
N ARG A 163 -8.24 -16.31 -19.28
CA ARG A 163 -7.97 -14.92 -18.88
C ARG A 163 -9.19 -14.03 -19.09
N VAL A 164 -9.91 -14.18 -20.21
CA VAL A 164 -11.14 -13.43 -20.47
C VAL A 164 -12.20 -13.75 -19.43
N ASN A 165 -12.37 -15.02 -19.07
CA ASN A 165 -13.32 -15.44 -18.05
C ASN A 165 -12.98 -14.85 -16.68
N VAL A 166 -11.71 -14.90 -16.26
CA VAL A 166 -11.27 -14.30 -14.99
C VAL A 166 -11.59 -12.80 -14.95
N VAL A 167 -11.27 -12.05 -16.01
CA VAL A 167 -11.56 -10.60 -16.06
C VAL A 167 -13.07 -10.33 -16.04
N LEU A 168 -13.87 -11.14 -16.73
CA LEU A 168 -15.35 -11.04 -16.70
C LEU A 168 -15.93 -11.33 -15.32
N GLU A 169 -15.42 -12.35 -14.63
CA GLU A 169 -15.83 -12.71 -13.27
C GLU A 169 -15.48 -11.59 -12.30
N MET A 170 -14.23 -11.10 -12.31
CA MET A 170 -13.81 -9.98 -11.48
C MET A 170 -14.63 -8.70 -11.75
N LEU A 171 -14.97 -8.42 -13.02
CA LEU A 171 -15.86 -7.30 -13.38
C LEU A 171 -17.27 -7.48 -12.82
N ARG A 172 -17.80 -8.70 -12.84
CA ARG A 172 -19.11 -9.02 -12.28
C ARG A 172 -19.11 -8.84 -10.77
N GLU A 173 -18.09 -9.34 -10.08
CA GLU A 173 -17.92 -9.16 -8.65
C GLU A 173 -17.78 -7.68 -8.27
N ALA A 174 -16.94 -6.93 -8.98
CA ALA A 174 -16.78 -5.49 -8.76
C ALA A 174 -18.09 -4.73 -8.94
N ARG A 175 -18.90 -5.08 -9.97
CA ARG A 175 -20.24 -4.50 -10.15
C ARG A 175 -21.17 -4.82 -8.98
N VAL A 176 -21.17 -6.06 -8.48
CA VAL A 176 -22.00 -6.44 -7.32
C VAL A 176 -21.58 -5.71 -6.04
N VAL A 177 -20.27 -5.49 -5.83
CA VAL A 177 -19.76 -4.79 -4.64
C VAL A 177 -20.04 -3.29 -4.68
N HIS A 178 -19.93 -2.66 -5.87
CA HIS A 178 -20.20 -1.24 -6.06
C HIS A 178 -21.65 -0.92 -6.44
N ASP A 179 -22.51 -1.94 -6.58
CA ASP A 179 -23.87 -1.80 -7.10
C ASP A 179 -24.75 -0.95 -6.17
N GLN A 180 -24.54 -0.91 -4.85
CA GLN A 180 -25.44 -0.13 -4.00
C GLN A 180 -25.29 1.39 -4.26
N GLU A 181 -24.06 1.91 -4.29
CA GLU A 181 -23.80 3.35 -4.52
C GLU A 181 -24.02 3.77 -5.99
N LEU A 182 -23.72 2.87 -6.94
CA LEU A 182 -23.99 3.13 -8.36
C LEU A 182 -25.48 3.02 -8.69
N VAL A 183 -26.22 2.07 -8.10
CA VAL A 183 -27.68 1.99 -8.25
C VAL A 183 -28.33 3.19 -7.60
N ASP A 184 -27.89 3.65 -6.43
CA ASP A 184 -28.41 4.88 -5.82
C ASP A 184 -28.16 6.11 -6.72
N TYR A 185 -26.95 6.24 -7.30
CA TYR A 185 -26.62 7.32 -8.23
C TYR A 185 -27.38 7.24 -9.57
N LEU A 186 -27.58 6.03 -10.11
CA LEU A 186 -28.34 5.81 -11.35
C LEU A 186 -29.85 5.97 -11.14
N LEU A 187 -30.38 5.60 -9.97
CA LEU A 187 -31.78 5.84 -9.60
C LEU A 187 -32.07 7.33 -9.34
N GLU A 188 -31.08 8.10 -8.86
CA GLU A 188 -31.15 9.57 -8.79
C GLU A 188 -31.12 10.22 -10.20
N LEU A 189 -30.39 9.62 -11.15
CA LEU A 189 -30.31 10.10 -12.54
C LEU A 189 -31.55 9.72 -13.38
N ASP A 190 -32.11 8.53 -13.18
CA ASP A 190 -33.38 8.09 -13.79
C ASP A 190 -34.59 8.86 -13.23
N GLY A 191 -34.40 9.74 -12.24
CA GLY A 191 -35.40 10.68 -11.73
C GLY A 191 -35.51 11.99 -12.52
N VAL A 192 -34.70 12.20 -13.56
CA VAL A 192 -34.77 13.38 -14.44
C VAL A 192 -35.42 12.99 -15.77
N ASP A 193 -36.72 12.70 -15.73
CA ASP A 193 -37.62 12.57 -16.88
C ASP A 193 -37.93 13.94 -17.52
N ASP A 194 -36.90 14.73 -17.86
CA ASP A 194 -37.06 15.93 -18.69
C ASP A 194 -36.08 15.87 -19.86
N ILE A 195 -36.34 14.94 -20.79
CA ILE A 195 -35.64 14.85 -22.09
C ILE A 195 -36.33 15.74 -23.16
N ASP A 196 -37.33 16.54 -22.78
CA ASP A 196 -38.08 17.39 -23.72
C ASP A 196 -37.45 18.79 -23.94
N GLU A 197 -36.31 19.13 -23.33
CA GLU A 197 -35.62 20.41 -23.54
C GLU A 197 -34.14 20.29 -23.93
N ILE A 198 -33.83 19.54 -24.99
CA ILE A 198 -32.61 19.81 -25.77
C ILE A 198 -33.00 20.57 -27.05
N PRO A 199 -33.01 21.92 -27.04
CA PRO A 199 -33.23 22.68 -28.25
C PRO A 199 -31.94 22.70 -29.08
N GLY A 200 -32.00 22.23 -30.33
CA GLY A 200 -31.03 22.64 -31.34
C GLY A 200 -30.46 21.61 -32.31
N ILE A 201 -31.14 20.52 -32.63
CA ILE A 201 -30.78 19.72 -33.83
C ILE A 201 -32.05 19.48 -34.65
N GLU A 202 -32.39 20.44 -35.51
CA GLU A 202 -33.24 20.19 -36.67
C GLU A 202 -32.41 19.64 -37.84
N ALA A 203 -33.14 18.93 -38.71
CA ALA A 203 -32.75 18.03 -39.79
C ALA A 203 -31.75 18.52 -40.85
#